data_AF-A0A843FSP8-F1
#
_entry.id   AF-A0A843FSP8-F1
#
_cell.length_a   1.000
_cell.length_b   1.000
_cell.length_c   1.000
_cell.angle_alpha   90.00
_cell.angle_beta   90.00
_cell.angle_gamma   90.00
#
_symmetry.space_group_name_H-M   'P 1'
#
loop_
_entity.id
_entity.type
_entity.pdbx_description
1 polymer ?
#
loop_
_entity_poly.entity_id
_entity_poly.type
_entity_poly.pdbx_seq_one_letter_code
_entity_poly.pdbx_strand_id
1 'polypeptide(L)'
;MSSLIWYIYEFARKTWIDGFFDAKSKEDIAHKPDRFRDFPEVIKEHCIGCGSCTASCPSPNAIKLVRDSDSEDAIGLIYPVINKASCIRCGFCAEVCPSTPKTLECGENHFIREEFNIIPSKRKYIVDDYLCIRCQKCMDACEVGAIEEIDDRLVVNQSKCISCGKCLEACPVKGAMKGVFVNNLEEQKKIIDYAVNTLEEYIESKQDELIQLGTDKLFLDELSFKPILDKSLTILNDEEVVREVLEDAINRLKIRIITWDGDNCKKCQMCIPDCPTGAISFDKDNDVIVRDKEKCLRCSICYQTCPFGVIKYFLAKFNLDTNKDNEEVIHISVKASQLAERRA
;
A
#
# COMPACT_ATOMS: atom_id res chain seq x y z
N MET A 1 19.19 -28.54 -56.61
CA MET A 1 17.82 -28.50 -57.20
C MET A 1 16.97 -29.74 -56.89
N SER A 2 17.53 -30.82 -56.31
CA SER A 2 16.84 -32.09 -56.07
C SER A 2 15.92 -32.15 -54.84
N SER A 3 16.11 -31.27 -53.84
CA SER A 3 15.30 -31.30 -52.61
C SER A 3 13.90 -30.68 -52.78
N LEU A 4 13.80 -29.55 -53.49
CA LEU A 4 12.53 -28.84 -53.69
C LEU A 4 11.54 -29.67 -54.52
N ILE A 5 12.03 -30.34 -55.56
CA ILE A 5 11.22 -31.20 -56.44
C ILE A 5 10.63 -32.38 -55.65
N TRP A 6 11.40 -32.94 -54.71
CA TRP A 6 10.93 -34.01 -53.84
C TRP A 6 9.82 -33.53 -52.90
N TYR A 7 9.96 -32.35 -52.28
CA TYR A 7 8.89 -31.77 -51.47
C TYR A 7 7.63 -31.45 -52.29
N ILE A 8 7.77 -30.90 -53.49
CA ILE A 8 6.63 -30.64 -54.38
C ILE A 8 5.92 -31.95 -54.72
N TYR A 9 6.67 -33.04 -54.96
CA TYR A 9 6.09 -34.36 -55.23
C TYR A 9 5.37 -34.93 -54.00
N GLU A 10 5.93 -34.74 -52.80
CA GLU A 10 5.33 -35.19 -51.53
C GLU A 10 4.02 -34.42 -51.24
N PHE A 11 3.99 -33.10 -51.49
CA PHE A 11 2.80 -32.25 -51.34
C PHE A 11 1.77 -32.43 -52.47
N ALA A 12 2.19 -32.87 -53.66
CA ALA A 12 1.29 -33.18 -54.76
C ALA A 12 0.63 -34.57 -54.66
N ARG A 13 1.01 -35.38 -53.65
CA ARG A 13 0.34 -36.68 -53.43
C ARG A 13 -1.11 -36.44 -53.09
N LYS A 14 -2.00 -37.07 -53.86
CA LYS A 14 -3.45 -37.01 -53.66
C LYS A 14 -3.85 -37.30 -52.21
N THR A 15 -3.21 -38.27 -51.57
CA THR A 15 -3.44 -38.60 -50.15
C THR A 15 -3.09 -37.47 -49.18
N TRP A 16 -2.05 -36.69 -49.48
CA TRP A 16 -1.67 -35.53 -48.68
C TRP A 16 -2.63 -34.36 -48.92
N ILE A 17 -2.99 -34.09 -50.18
CA ILE A 17 -3.96 -33.05 -50.57
C ILE A 17 -5.33 -33.33 -49.95
N ASP A 18 -5.84 -34.56 -50.10
CA ASP A 18 -7.12 -34.97 -49.53
C ASP A 18 -7.09 -34.87 -48.00
N GLY A 19 -5.99 -35.29 -47.36
CA GLY A 19 -5.81 -35.16 -45.91
C GLY A 19 -5.67 -33.72 -45.41
N PHE A 20 -5.07 -32.81 -46.20
CA PHE A 20 -4.88 -31.40 -45.84
C PHE A 20 -6.17 -30.60 -46.01
N PHE A 21 -6.92 -30.80 -47.10
CA PHE A 21 -8.18 -30.08 -47.34
C PHE A 21 -9.36 -30.66 -46.54
N ASP A 22 -9.33 -31.94 -46.19
CA ASP A 22 -10.37 -32.59 -45.37
C ASP A 22 -9.94 -32.74 -43.89
N ALA A 23 -8.87 -32.04 -43.48
CA ALA A 23 -8.47 -31.88 -42.09
C ALA A 23 -9.51 -31.04 -41.34
N LYS A 24 -10.62 -31.68 -40.97
CA LYS A 24 -11.55 -31.14 -39.98
C LYS A 24 -10.98 -31.49 -38.62
N SER A 25 -10.65 -30.48 -37.83
CA SER A 25 -10.60 -30.66 -36.38
C SER A 25 -11.95 -31.25 -35.98
N LYS A 26 -11.97 -32.47 -35.44
CA LYS A 26 -13.20 -33.01 -34.84
C LYS A 26 -13.72 -31.93 -33.89
N GLU A 27 -15.01 -31.63 -33.95
CA GLU A 27 -15.68 -30.90 -32.88
C GLU A 27 -15.62 -31.81 -31.65
N ASP A 28 -14.44 -31.85 -31.01
CA ASP A 28 -14.35 -32.29 -29.64
C ASP A 28 -15.26 -31.31 -28.90
N ILE A 29 -16.37 -31.86 -28.43
CA ILE A 29 -17.22 -31.26 -27.42
C ILE A 29 -16.33 -31.14 -26.19
N ALA A 30 -15.47 -30.12 -26.19
CA ALA A 30 -14.79 -29.64 -25.01
C ALA A 30 -15.92 -29.09 -24.15
N HIS A 31 -16.41 -29.91 -23.23
CA HIS A 31 -17.17 -29.39 -22.11
C HIS A 31 -16.31 -28.27 -21.51
N LYS A 32 -16.75 -27.03 -21.72
CA LYS A 32 -16.02 -25.87 -21.22
C LYS A 32 -15.92 -26.07 -19.70
N PRO A 33 -14.71 -26.16 -19.12
CA PRO A 33 -14.58 -26.27 -17.68
C PRO A 33 -15.20 -25.03 -17.04
N ASP A 34 -15.77 -25.17 -15.84
CA ASP A 34 -16.49 -24.07 -15.16
C ASP A 34 -15.63 -22.80 -14.98
N ARG A 35 -14.30 -22.98 -14.93
CA ARG A 35 -13.28 -21.93 -14.84
C ARG A 35 -12.97 -21.22 -16.17
N PHE A 36 -13.53 -21.67 -17.30
CA PHE A 36 -13.25 -21.05 -18.60
C PHE A 36 -13.86 -19.66 -18.66
N ARG A 37 -12.99 -18.65 -18.67
CA ARG A 37 -13.37 -17.25 -18.81
C ARG A 37 -13.88 -17.02 -20.25
N ASP A 38 -15.19 -17.11 -20.39
CA ASP A 38 -15.91 -16.86 -21.65
C ASP A 38 -15.90 -15.36 -22.00
N PHE A 39 -16.49 -14.99 -23.14
CA PHE A 39 -16.71 -13.57 -23.46
C PHE A 39 -17.63 -12.91 -22.41
N PRO A 40 -17.40 -11.64 -22.03
CA PRO A 40 -18.27 -10.97 -21.08
C PRO A 40 -19.69 -10.80 -21.63
N GLU A 41 -20.67 -11.07 -20.78
CA GLU A 41 -22.09 -10.84 -21.01
C GLU A 41 -22.46 -9.42 -20.55
N VAL A 42 -23.26 -8.73 -21.36
CA VAL A 42 -23.64 -7.32 -21.14
C VAL A 42 -25.11 -7.25 -20.77
N ILE A 43 -25.40 -6.80 -19.55
CA ILE A 43 -26.74 -6.50 -19.05
C ILE A 43 -26.95 -5.00 -19.18
N LYS A 44 -27.68 -4.58 -20.23
CA LYS A 44 -27.77 -3.17 -20.65
C LYS A 44 -28.40 -2.28 -19.58
N GLU A 45 -29.35 -2.83 -18.84
CA GLU A 45 -30.21 -2.15 -17.88
C GLU A 45 -29.43 -1.63 -16.67
N HIS A 46 -28.27 -2.24 -16.38
CA HIS A 46 -27.44 -1.88 -15.22
C HIS A 46 -26.38 -0.83 -15.54
N CYS A 47 -26.24 -0.44 -16.81
CA CYS A 47 -25.14 0.42 -17.23
C CYS A 47 -25.38 1.89 -16.88
N ILE A 48 -24.43 2.46 -16.15
CA ILE A 48 -24.42 3.90 -15.79
C ILE A 48 -23.57 4.76 -16.74
N GLY A 49 -23.04 4.19 -17.82
CA GLY A 49 -22.26 4.94 -18.82
C GLY A 49 -20.90 5.49 -18.36
N CYS A 50 -20.35 5.04 -17.22
CA CYS A 50 -19.13 5.60 -16.63
C CYS A 50 -17.83 5.44 -17.46
N GLY A 51 -17.77 4.49 -18.40
CA GLY A 51 -16.60 4.28 -19.26
C GLY A 51 -15.45 3.48 -18.65
N SER A 52 -15.52 3.05 -17.38
CA SER A 52 -14.45 2.30 -16.71
C SER A 52 -14.02 1.06 -17.48
N CYS A 53 -14.96 0.32 -18.06
CA CYS A 53 -14.68 -0.89 -18.85
C CYS A 53 -13.88 -0.62 -20.13
N THR A 54 -14.05 0.54 -20.75
CA THR A 54 -13.28 0.93 -21.95
C THR A 54 -11.88 1.37 -21.55
N ALA A 55 -11.75 2.13 -20.46
CA ALA A 55 -10.48 2.60 -19.94
C ALA A 55 -9.59 1.45 -19.42
N SER A 56 -10.18 0.44 -18.78
CA SER A 56 -9.45 -0.70 -18.22
C SER A 56 -9.09 -1.77 -19.25
N CYS A 57 -9.59 -1.66 -20.50
CA CYS A 57 -9.43 -2.73 -21.46
C CYS A 57 -7.98 -2.75 -22.02
N PRO A 58 -7.20 -3.82 -21.78
CA PRO A 58 -5.84 -3.89 -22.29
C PRO A 58 -5.79 -4.09 -23.81
N SER A 59 -6.90 -4.55 -24.42
CA SER A 59 -7.02 -4.62 -25.87
C SER A 59 -7.72 -3.37 -26.39
N PRO A 60 -7.00 -2.46 -27.08
CA PRO A 60 -7.63 -1.30 -27.69
C PRO A 60 -8.71 -1.76 -28.69
N ASN A 61 -9.83 -1.04 -28.73
CA ASN A 61 -11.00 -1.31 -29.59
C ASN A 61 -11.81 -2.58 -29.26
N ALA A 62 -11.49 -3.32 -28.19
CA ALA A 62 -12.32 -4.47 -27.81
C ALA A 62 -13.67 -4.07 -27.19
N ILE A 63 -13.75 -2.90 -26.57
CA ILE A 63 -14.97 -2.39 -25.92
C ILE A 63 -15.27 -0.99 -26.45
N LYS A 64 -16.53 -0.76 -26.83
CA LYS A 64 -17.04 0.57 -27.22
C LYS A 64 -18.37 0.82 -26.53
N LEU A 65 -18.52 1.97 -25.89
CA LEU A 65 -19.83 2.42 -25.40
C LEU A 65 -20.69 2.89 -26.58
N VAL A 66 -21.91 2.39 -26.64
CA VAL A 66 -22.94 2.83 -27.58
C VAL A 66 -24.16 3.31 -26.80
N ARG A 67 -24.98 4.14 -27.45
CA ARG A 67 -26.25 4.61 -26.90
C ARG A 67 -27.36 4.25 -27.89
N ASP A 68 -28.43 3.65 -27.39
CA ASP A 68 -29.64 3.41 -28.19
C ASP A 68 -30.37 4.74 -28.49
N SER A 69 -31.15 4.78 -29.56
CA SER A 69 -31.99 5.94 -29.87
C SER A 69 -33.15 6.05 -28.89
N ASP A 70 -33.52 7.28 -28.55
CA ASP A 70 -34.74 7.55 -27.78
C ASP A 70 -35.98 7.23 -28.62
N SER A 71 -36.98 6.58 -28.03
CA SER A 71 -38.30 6.35 -28.63
C SER A 71 -39.37 7.16 -27.89
N GLU A 72 -40.59 7.23 -28.42
CA GLU A 72 -41.71 7.95 -27.76
C GLU A 72 -42.03 7.38 -26.37
N ASP A 73 -41.76 6.09 -26.15
CA ASP A 73 -42.10 5.36 -24.92
C ASP A 73 -40.89 5.03 -24.01
N ALA A 74 -39.65 5.27 -24.44
CA ALA A 74 -38.45 4.92 -23.65
C ALA A 74 -37.20 5.76 -23.99
N ILE A 75 -36.41 6.06 -22.95
CA ILE A 75 -35.10 6.69 -23.09
C ILE A 75 -34.07 5.63 -23.50
N GLY A 76 -33.24 5.95 -24.49
CA GLY A 76 -32.18 5.08 -24.98
C GLY A 76 -31.10 4.83 -23.92
N LEU A 77 -30.75 3.56 -23.73
CA LEU A 77 -29.73 3.12 -22.77
C LEU A 77 -28.33 3.25 -23.35
N ILE A 78 -27.35 3.57 -22.49
CA ILE A 78 -25.92 3.57 -22.82
C ILE A 78 -25.33 2.26 -22.30
N TYR A 79 -24.64 1.49 -23.14
CA TYR A 79 -24.06 0.21 -22.72
C TYR A 79 -22.80 -0.16 -23.55
N PRO A 80 -21.92 -1.02 -23.03
CA PRO A 80 -20.74 -1.47 -23.75
C PRO A 80 -21.07 -2.55 -24.79
N VAL A 81 -20.51 -2.41 -25.99
CA VAL A 81 -20.49 -3.46 -27.03
C VAL A 81 -19.08 -4.05 -27.10
N ILE A 82 -19.01 -5.39 -27.09
CA ILE A 82 -17.75 -6.13 -27.05
C ILE A 82 -17.45 -6.75 -28.42
N ASN A 83 -16.31 -6.40 -28.99
CA ASN A 83 -15.81 -7.03 -30.21
C ASN A 83 -15.11 -8.35 -29.86
N LYS A 84 -15.74 -9.47 -30.21
CA LYS A 84 -15.22 -10.83 -29.94
C LYS A 84 -13.88 -11.13 -30.63
N ALA A 85 -13.56 -10.47 -31.74
CA ALA A 85 -12.28 -10.65 -32.44
C ALA A 85 -11.10 -9.97 -31.74
N SER A 86 -11.36 -8.89 -31.00
CA SER A 86 -10.33 -8.14 -30.26
C SER A 86 -10.32 -8.49 -28.78
N CYS A 87 -11.41 -9.02 -28.22
CA CYS A 87 -11.48 -9.38 -26.81
C CYS A 87 -10.57 -10.58 -26.49
N ILE A 88 -9.53 -10.34 -25.69
CA ILE A 88 -8.62 -11.38 -25.20
C ILE A 88 -9.14 -12.13 -23.96
N ARG A 89 -10.40 -11.92 -23.56
CA ARG A 89 -11.08 -12.58 -22.44
C ARG A 89 -10.34 -12.48 -21.10
N CYS A 90 -9.82 -11.30 -20.78
CA CYS A 90 -9.08 -11.04 -19.53
C CYS A 90 -9.98 -10.79 -18.31
N GLY A 91 -11.24 -10.40 -18.49
CA GLY A 91 -12.20 -10.18 -17.39
C GLY A 91 -12.12 -8.82 -16.68
N PHE A 92 -11.09 -8.00 -16.94
CA PHE A 92 -10.91 -6.70 -16.29
C PHE A 92 -12.12 -5.78 -16.38
N CYS A 93 -12.83 -5.76 -17.51
CA CYS A 93 -14.00 -4.92 -17.71
C CYS A 93 -15.16 -5.25 -16.75
N ALA A 94 -15.31 -6.53 -16.36
CA ALA A 94 -16.29 -6.97 -15.38
C ALA A 94 -15.84 -6.66 -13.94
N GLU A 95 -14.53 -6.67 -13.68
CA GLU A 95 -13.96 -6.33 -12.37
C GLU A 95 -14.07 -4.84 -12.05
N VAL A 96 -13.70 -3.98 -13.00
CA VAL A 96 -13.75 -2.52 -12.79
C VAL A 96 -15.16 -1.93 -12.89
N CYS A 97 -16.17 -2.73 -13.25
CA CYS A 97 -17.53 -2.25 -13.40
C CYS A 97 -18.08 -1.80 -12.03
N PRO A 98 -18.37 -0.50 -11.83
CA PRO A 98 -18.80 0.01 -10.54
C PRO A 98 -20.30 -0.15 -10.30
N SER A 99 -21.06 -0.60 -11.31
CA SER A 99 -22.51 -0.76 -11.17
C SER A 99 -22.82 -1.95 -10.26
N THR A 100 -23.81 -1.77 -9.38
CA THR A 100 -24.38 -2.83 -8.56
C THR A 100 -25.90 -2.81 -8.76
N PRO A 101 -26.52 -3.83 -9.39
CA PRO A 101 -25.92 -5.03 -10.00
C PRO A 101 -24.96 -4.75 -11.18
N LYS A 102 -24.12 -5.72 -11.53
CA LYS A 102 -23.07 -5.53 -12.55
C LYS A 102 -23.66 -5.46 -13.95
N THR A 103 -23.11 -4.56 -14.76
CA THR A 103 -23.41 -4.44 -16.21
C THR A 103 -22.68 -5.50 -17.01
N LEU A 104 -21.49 -5.88 -16.56
CA LEU A 104 -20.60 -6.80 -17.24
C LEU A 104 -20.32 -7.98 -16.33
N GLU A 105 -20.71 -9.15 -16.79
CA GLU A 105 -20.43 -10.42 -16.13
C GLU A 105 -19.57 -11.28 -17.03
N CYS A 106 -18.71 -12.11 -16.48
CA CYS A 106 -17.98 -13.11 -17.24
C CYS A 106 -17.83 -14.37 -16.38
N GLY A 107 -17.53 -15.50 -17.02
CA GLY A 107 -17.20 -16.75 -16.31
C GLY A 107 -16.11 -16.53 -15.26
N GLU A 108 -16.03 -17.40 -14.25
CA GLU A 108 -15.26 -17.19 -13.02
C GLU A 108 -14.03 -16.33 -13.27
N ASN A 109 -14.14 -15.05 -12.90
CA ASN A 109 -12.95 -14.23 -12.81
C ASN A 109 -12.03 -14.97 -11.86
N HIS A 110 -10.74 -14.94 -12.14
CA HIS A 110 -9.80 -14.99 -11.04
C HIS A 110 -10.22 -13.83 -10.12
N PHE A 111 -11.19 -14.07 -9.22
CA PHE A 111 -10.88 -13.87 -7.83
C PHE A 111 -9.44 -14.35 -7.75
N ILE A 112 -8.54 -13.40 -7.57
CA ILE A 112 -7.48 -13.63 -6.62
C ILE A 112 -8.26 -14.06 -5.38
N ARG A 113 -8.64 -15.35 -5.33
CA ARG A 113 -8.65 -16.07 -4.09
C ARG A 113 -7.20 -15.87 -3.72
N GLU A 114 -6.93 -14.90 -2.84
CA GLU A 114 -5.76 -14.98 -2.00
C GLU A 114 -5.64 -16.46 -1.70
N GLU A 115 -4.55 -17.09 -2.14
CA GLU A 115 -4.39 -18.54 -2.05
C GLU A 115 -4.99 -18.96 -0.72
N PHE A 116 -6.16 -19.61 -0.79
CA PHE A 116 -7.03 -19.69 0.38
C PHE A 116 -6.26 -20.56 1.33
N ASN A 117 -5.58 -19.95 2.30
CA ASN A 117 -4.86 -20.69 3.29
C ASN A 117 -5.97 -21.38 4.07
N ILE A 118 -6.17 -22.68 3.83
CA ILE A 118 -7.20 -23.48 4.50
C ILE A 118 -7.00 -23.40 6.02
N ILE A 119 -5.78 -23.08 6.43
CA ILE A 119 -5.40 -22.75 7.79
C ILE A 119 -5.57 -21.23 7.97
N PRO A 120 -6.55 -20.76 8.77
CA PRO A 120 -6.58 -19.37 9.21
C PRO A 120 -5.32 -19.08 10.03
N SER A 121 -4.27 -18.60 9.37
CA SER A 121 -3.04 -18.19 10.01
C SER A 121 -3.26 -16.83 10.67
N LYS A 122 -3.12 -16.75 11.99
CA LYS A 122 -3.14 -15.45 12.69
C LYS A 122 -1.99 -14.52 12.25
N ARG A 123 -0.83 -15.11 11.92
CA ARG A 123 0.41 -14.40 11.57
C ARG A 123 0.93 -14.85 10.21
N LYS A 124 1.32 -13.91 9.35
CA LYS A 124 2.13 -14.13 8.14
C LYS A 124 3.57 -13.74 8.43
N TYR A 125 4.54 -14.52 7.96
CA TYR A 125 5.97 -14.20 8.12
C TYR A 125 6.54 -13.60 6.84
N ILE A 126 7.30 -12.51 6.97
CA ILE A 126 7.87 -11.77 5.84
C ILE A 126 9.34 -11.49 6.15
N VAL A 127 10.18 -11.56 5.12
CA VAL A 127 11.60 -11.19 5.20
C VAL A 127 11.77 -9.76 4.68
N ASP A 128 12.43 -8.92 5.46
CA ASP A 128 12.89 -7.60 5.05
C ASP A 128 14.24 -7.71 4.34
N ASP A 129 14.24 -7.64 3.01
CA ASP A 129 15.44 -7.79 2.18
C ASP A 129 16.54 -6.75 2.49
N TYR A 130 16.17 -5.57 3.00
CA TYR A 130 17.17 -4.53 3.35
C TYR A 130 17.96 -4.86 4.61
N LEU A 131 17.34 -5.57 5.56
CA LEU A 131 17.98 -5.99 6.82
C LEU A 131 18.54 -7.41 6.74
N CYS A 132 18.01 -8.23 5.83
CA CYS A 132 18.42 -9.62 5.66
C CYS A 132 19.88 -9.72 5.21
N ILE A 133 20.72 -10.32 6.04
CA ILE A 133 22.12 -10.63 5.71
C ILE A 133 22.27 -11.97 4.97
N ARG A 134 21.16 -12.59 4.55
CA ARG A 134 21.12 -13.85 3.78
C ARG A 134 21.90 -15.00 4.43
N CYS A 135 21.87 -15.08 5.77
CA CYS A 135 22.55 -16.15 6.52
C CYS A 135 21.83 -17.51 6.47
N GLN A 136 20.69 -17.60 5.79
CA GLN A 136 19.89 -18.81 5.54
C GLN A 136 19.37 -19.57 6.78
N LYS A 137 19.68 -19.14 8.01
CA LYS A 137 19.19 -19.75 9.27
C LYS A 137 17.67 -19.91 9.36
N CYS A 138 16.90 -18.99 8.77
CA CYS A 138 15.45 -19.09 8.75
C CYS A 138 14.95 -20.23 7.86
N MET A 139 15.65 -20.53 6.75
CA MET A 139 15.35 -21.69 5.92
C MET A 139 15.64 -22.98 6.68
N ASP A 140 16.79 -23.07 7.35
CA ASP A 140 17.17 -24.25 8.15
C ASP A 140 16.18 -24.51 9.31
N ALA A 141 15.67 -23.45 9.93
CA ALA A 141 14.68 -23.54 11.00
C ALA A 141 13.27 -23.92 10.51
N CYS A 142 13.00 -23.84 9.20
CA CYS A 142 11.67 -24.06 8.66
C CYS A 142 11.42 -25.56 8.38
N GLU A 143 10.76 -26.24 9.32
CA GLU A 143 10.46 -27.68 9.23
C GLU A 143 9.56 -28.06 8.04
N VAL A 144 8.78 -27.11 7.53
CA VAL A 144 7.86 -27.31 6.39
C VAL A 144 8.46 -26.84 5.05
N GLY A 145 9.70 -26.34 5.04
CA GLY A 145 10.36 -25.86 3.83
C GLY A 145 9.58 -24.73 3.13
N ALA A 146 8.96 -23.84 3.90
CA ALA A 146 8.18 -22.72 3.38
C ALA A 146 9.02 -21.50 2.99
N ILE A 147 10.32 -21.48 3.29
CA ILE A 147 11.21 -20.34 2.97
C ILE A 147 12.15 -20.79 1.86
N GLU A 148 12.16 -20.04 0.76
CA GLU A 148 12.90 -20.35 -0.46
C GLU A 148 13.72 -19.13 -0.91
N GLU A 149 14.82 -19.38 -1.61
CA GLU A 149 15.64 -18.31 -2.21
C GLU A 149 15.21 -18.10 -3.67
N ILE A 150 14.75 -16.88 -3.98
CA ILE A 150 14.29 -16.46 -5.32
C ILE A 150 14.99 -15.14 -5.63
N ASP A 151 15.71 -15.07 -6.75
CA ASP A 151 16.41 -13.85 -7.20
C ASP A 151 17.32 -13.23 -6.12
N ASP A 152 18.14 -14.05 -5.46
CA ASP A 152 19.01 -13.69 -4.33
C ASP A 152 18.28 -13.13 -3.09
N ARG A 153 16.97 -13.39 -2.95
CA ARG A 153 16.15 -12.98 -1.81
C ARG A 153 15.50 -14.17 -1.15
N LEU A 154 15.41 -14.13 0.18
CA LEU A 154 14.65 -15.13 0.93
C LEU A 154 13.17 -14.73 0.95
N VAL A 155 12.31 -15.60 0.44
CA VAL A 155 10.86 -15.39 0.32
C VAL A 155 10.13 -16.49 1.08
N VAL A 156 9.13 -16.11 1.87
CA VAL A 156 8.27 -17.05 2.59
C VAL A 156 7.03 -17.37 1.73
N ASN A 157 6.91 -18.61 1.31
CA ASN A 157 5.73 -19.17 0.68
C ASN A 157 4.60 -19.32 1.71
N GLN A 158 3.62 -18.41 1.66
CA GLN A 158 2.53 -18.36 2.63
C GLN A 158 1.59 -19.57 2.56
N SER A 159 1.49 -20.22 1.40
CA SER A 159 0.67 -21.44 1.23
C SER A 159 1.28 -22.68 1.90
N LYS A 160 2.61 -22.70 2.08
CA LYS A 160 3.30 -23.77 2.84
C LYS A 160 3.48 -23.42 4.31
N CYS A 161 3.44 -22.14 4.65
CA CYS A 161 3.74 -21.67 6.00
C CYS A 161 2.63 -22.08 6.99
N ILE A 162 3.01 -22.79 8.04
CA ILE A 162 2.11 -23.19 9.15
C ILE A 162 2.12 -22.19 10.32
N SER A 163 2.72 -21.02 10.14
CA SER A 163 2.79 -19.94 11.12
C SER A 163 3.37 -20.33 12.50
N CYS A 164 4.40 -21.18 12.55
CA CYS A 164 4.99 -21.68 13.80
C CYS A 164 5.99 -20.76 14.51
N GLY A 165 6.47 -19.69 13.88
CA GLY A 165 7.36 -18.70 14.50
C GLY A 165 8.85 -19.06 14.61
N LYS A 166 9.26 -20.31 14.37
CA LYS A 166 10.68 -20.74 14.48
C LYS A 166 11.67 -19.89 13.67
N CYS A 167 11.24 -19.38 12.53
CA CYS A 167 12.06 -18.53 11.67
C CYS A 167 12.35 -17.14 12.29
N LEU A 168 11.47 -16.62 13.16
CA LEU A 168 11.72 -15.38 13.91
C LEU A 168 12.80 -15.59 14.96
N GLU A 169 12.69 -16.67 15.74
CA GLU A 169 13.64 -17.00 16.81
C GLU A 169 15.04 -17.31 16.26
N ALA A 170 15.11 -17.96 15.10
CA ALA A 170 16.37 -18.30 14.45
C ALA A 170 17.09 -17.10 13.82
N CYS A 171 16.39 -15.98 13.58
CA CYS A 171 16.94 -14.83 12.86
C CYS A 171 17.92 -14.05 13.75
N PRO A 172 19.23 -13.98 13.40
CA PRO A 172 20.21 -13.27 14.22
C PRO A 172 20.12 -11.75 14.09
N VAL A 173 19.42 -11.25 13.05
CA VAL A 173 19.21 -9.83 12.81
C VAL A 173 17.81 -9.45 13.27
N LYS A 174 17.71 -8.65 14.33
CA LYS A 174 16.43 -8.12 14.81
C LYS A 174 15.71 -7.37 13.69
N GLY A 175 14.47 -7.75 13.43
CA GLY A 175 13.61 -7.12 12.43
C GLY A 175 13.84 -7.55 10.99
N ALA A 176 14.82 -8.40 10.66
CA ALA A 176 14.95 -8.93 9.30
C ALA A 176 13.88 -9.99 8.97
N MET A 177 13.50 -10.81 9.96
CA MET A 177 12.29 -11.63 9.90
C MET A 177 11.18 -10.93 10.69
N LYS A 178 9.97 -10.83 10.11
CA LYS A 178 8.82 -10.15 10.71
C LYS A 178 7.59 -11.05 10.72
N GLY A 179 6.91 -11.11 11.85
CA GLY A 179 5.54 -11.61 11.94
C GLY A 179 4.58 -10.45 11.73
N VAL A 180 3.58 -10.62 10.88
CA VAL A 180 2.52 -9.63 10.68
C VAL A 180 1.20 -10.30 10.95
N PHE A 181 0.45 -9.77 11.90
CA PHE A 181 -0.90 -10.22 12.19
C PHE A 181 -1.85 -9.83 11.06
N VAL A 182 -2.58 -10.80 10.52
CA VAL A 182 -3.50 -10.59 9.39
C VAL A 182 -4.97 -10.53 9.81
N ASN A 183 -5.26 -10.73 11.09
CA ASN A 183 -6.58 -10.56 11.68
C ASN A 183 -6.77 -9.13 12.21
N ASN A 184 -8.02 -8.67 12.29
CA ASN A 184 -8.37 -7.42 12.97
C ASN A 184 -7.65 -6.17 12.43
N LEU A 185 -7.45 -6.09 11.11
CA LEU A 185 -6.69 -5.02 10.46
C LEU A 185 -7.25 -3.62 10.76
N GLU A 186 -8.57 -3.48 10.87
CA GLU A 186 -9.22 -2.20 11.15
C GLU A 186 -8.97 -1.75 12.60
N GLU A 187 -9.01 -2.68 13.56
CA GLU A 187 -8.66 -2.41 14.94
C GLU A 187 -7.17 -2.08 15.10
N GLN A 188 -6.29 -2.83 14.43
CA GLN A 188 -4.86 -2.55 14.41
C GLN A 188 -4.59 -1.13 13.87
N LYS A 189 -5.26 -0.71 12.79
CA LYS A 189 -5.14 0.65 12.25
C LYS A 189 -5.54 1.71 13.27
N LYS A 190 -6.68 1.52 13.96
CA LYS A 190 -7.13 2.44 15.02
C LYS A 190 -6.13 2.54 16.18
N ILE A 191 -5.49 1.44 16.55
CA ILE A 191 -4.44 1.42 17.58
C ILE A 191 -3.22 2.23 17.13
N ILE A 192 -2.77 2.04 15.89
CA ILE A 192 -1.65 2.80 15.32
C ILE A 192 -1.99 4.30 15.29
N ASP A 193 -3.15 4.67 14.75
CA ASP A 193 -3.58 6.07 14.66
C ASP A 193 -3.67 6.69 16.07
N TYR A 194 -4.20 5.96 17.05
CA TYR A 194 -4.26 6.42 18.43
C TYR A 194 -2.87 6.67 19.04
N ALA A 195 -1.93 5.73 18.86
CA ALA A 195 -0.57 5.85 19.39
C ALA A 195 0.18 7.01 18.73
N VAL A 196 0.09 7.13 17.40
CA VAL A 196 0.72 8.23 16.64
C VAL A 196 0.16 9.57 17.08
N ASN A 197 -1.17 9.74 17.14
CA ASN A 197 -1.79 11.00 17.57
C ASN A 197 -1.40 11.37 19.01
N THR A 198 -1.36 10.40 19.92
CA THR A 198 -0.96 10.65 21.32
C THR A 198 0.49 11.16 21.40
N LEU A 199 1.40 10.53 20.64
CA LEU A 199 2.80 10.95 20.59
C LEU A 199 2.96 12.30 19.88
N GLU A 200 2.18 12.57 18.84
CA GLU A 200 2.18 13.88 18.17
C GLU A 200 1.72 14.99 19.11
N GLU A 201 0.57 14.83 19.78
CA GLU A 201 0.04 15.79 20.74
C GLU A 201 1.03 16.05 21.87
N TYR A 202 1.67 14.99 22.39
CA TYR A 202 2.69 15.12 23.42
C TYR A 202 3.87 15.99 22.95
N ILE A 203 4.43 15.73 21.78
CA ILE A 203 5.55 16.54 21.26
C ILE A 203 5.10 17.96 20.95
N GLU A 204 3.89 18.15 20.43
CA GLU A 204 3.37 19.48 20.17
C GLU A 204 3.19 20.29 21.47
N SER A 205 2.87 19.65 22.59
CA SER A 205 2.81 20.31 23.90
C SER A 205 4.18 20.82 24.40
N LYS A 206 5.27 20.28 23.85
CA LYS A 206 6.66 20.64 24.19
C LYS A 206 7.28 21.67 23.25
N GLN A 207 6.51 22.28 22.35
CA GLN A 207 7.03 23.21 21.33
C GLN A 207 7.83 24.37 21.91
N ASP A 208 7.41 24.95 23.04
CA ASP A 208 8.09 26.09 23.65
C ASP A 208 9.49 25.72 24.16
N GLU A 209 9.63 24.54 24.76
CA GLU A 209 10.92 23.99 25.20
C GLU A 209 11.83 23.69 23.99
N LEU A 210 11.25 23.20 22.89
CA LEU A 210 11.98 22.90 21.66
C LEU A 210 12.49 24.16 20.96
N ILE A 211 11.77 25.28 20.98
CA ILE A 211 12.23 26.55 20.38
C ILE A 211 13.55 27.02 21.03
N GLN A 212 13.70 26.79 22.34
CA GLN A 212 14.89 27.16 23.10
C GLN A 212 16.05 26.17 22.94
N LEU A 213 15.83 25.04 22.27
CA LEU A 213 16.84 24.02 22.05
C LEU A 213 17.89 24.52 21.04
N GLY A 214 19.16 24.56 21.48
CA GLY A 214 20.28 24.85 20.59
C GLY A 214 20.44 23.78 19.50
N THR A 215 21.03 24.15 18.36
CA THR A 215 21.21 23.29 17.17
C THR A 215 21.99 22.00 17.42
N ASP A 216 22.89 21.98 18.42
CA ASP A 216 23.72 20.83 18.77
C ASP A 216 23.19 20.02 19.96
N LYS A 217 22.10 20.44 20.59
CA LYS A 217 21.54 19.78 21.77
C LYS A 217 20.45 18.78 21.38
N LEU A 218 20.36 17.70 22.16
CA LEU A 218 19.29 16.72 22.09
C LEU A 218 18.31 17.00 23.22
N PHE A 219 17.02 17.02 22.89
CA PHE A 219 15.96 16.97 23.89
C PHE A 219 15.61 15.50 24.11
N LEU A 220 15.62 15.08 25.37
CA LEU A 220 15.33 13.72 25.80
C LEU A 220 14.21 13.78 26.83
N ASP A 221 13.18 12.97 26.64
CA ASP A 221 12.04 12.86 27.56
C ASP A 221 11.53 11.41 27.60
N GLU A 222 10.73 11.09 28.60
CA GLU A 222 10.15 9.76 28.82
C GLU A 222 8.64 9.85 29.02
N LEU A 223 7.90 8.98 28.32
CA LEU A 223 6.45 8.87 28.45
C LEU A 223 6.06 7.46 28.87
N SER A 224 5.17 7.32 29.86
CA SER A 224 4.68 6.02 30.29
C SER A 224 3.94 5.30 29.16
N PHE A 225 4.27 4.03 28.90
CA PHE A 225 3.61 3.22 27.87
C PHE A 225 2.23 2.71 28.31
N LYS A 226 2.04 2.52 29.62
CA LYS A 226 0.85 1.90 30.21
C LYS A 226 -0.49 2.53 29.77
N PRO A 227 -0.68 3.87 29.76
CA PRO A 227 -1.95 4.46 29.34
C PRO A 227 -2.29 4.20 27.86
N ILE A 228 -1.27 4.12 27.01
CA ILE A 228 -1.44 3.83 25.57
C ILE A 228 -1.85 2.37 25.41
N LEU A 229 -1.18 1.46 26.13
CA LEU A 229 -1.51 0.04 26.14
C LEU A 229 -2.93 -0.22 26.65
N ASP A 230 -3.28 0.31 27.83
CA ASP A 230 -4.57 0.08 28.48
C ASP A 230 -5.74 0.52 27.57
N LYS A 231 -5.62 1.67 26.90
CA LYS A 231 -6.63 2.12 25.94
C LYS A 231 -6.63 1.29 24.65
N SER A 232 -5.48 0.85 24.16
CA SER A 232 -5.40 0.02 22.96
C SER A 232 -6.02 -1.37 23.18
N LEU A 233 -5.90 -1.92 24.39
CA LEU A 233 -6.57 -3.17 24.80
C LEU A 233 -8.10 -3.07 24.80
N THR A 234 -8.66 -1.85 24.97
CA THR A 234 -10.11 -1.65 24.83
C THR A 234 -10.58 -1.71 23.37
N ILE A 235 -9.69 -1.44 22.41
CA ILE A 235 -9.97 -1.51 20.97
C ILE A 235 -9.88 -2.95 20.48
N LEU A 236 -8.82 -3.66 20.91
CA LEU A 236 -8.60 -5.06 20.58
C LEU A 236 -8.21 -5.83 21.85
N ASN A 237 -9.05 -6.77 22.26
CA ASN A 237 -8.81 -7.61 23.44
C ASN A 237 -7.86 -8.79 23.13
N ASP A 238 -6.71 -8.49 22.53
CA ASP A 238 -5.63 -9.43 22.25
C ASP A 238 -4.30 -8.75 22.57
N GLU A 239 -3.77 -8.99 23.77
CA GLU A 239 -2.59 -8.29 24.28
C GLU A 239 -1.33 -8.52 23.44
N GLU A 240 -1.18 -9.72 22.89
CA GLU A 240 -0.05 -10.09 22.04
C GLU A 240 -0.03 -9.24 20.77
N VAL A 241 -1.19 -9.14 20.10
CA VAL A 241 -1.35 -8.32 18.88
C VAL A 241 -1.15 -6.84 19.20
N VAL A 242 -1.79 -6.35 20.25
CA VAL A 242 -1.73 -4.93 20.63
C VAL A 242 -0.29 -4.50 20.93
N ARG A 243 0.44 -5.29 21.73
CA ARG A 243 1.82 -4.96 22.09
C ARG A 243 2.73 -4.93 20.88
N GLU A 244 2.68 -5.95 20.03
CA GLU A 244 3.53 -6.03 18.83
C GLU A 244 3.24 -4.88 17.86
N VAL A 245 1.95 -4.56 17.64
CA VAL A 245 1.54 -3.43 16.79
C VAL A 245 2.04 -2.10 17.34
N LEU A 246 1.92 -1.87 18.66
CA LEU A 246 2.39 -0.65 19.31
C LEU A 246 3.92 -0.54 19.27
N GLU A 247 4.64 -1.61 19.59
CA GLU A 247 6.11 -1.63 19.56
C GLU A 247 6.61 -1.31 18.14
N ASP A 248 6.07 -1.97 17.13
CA ASP A 248 6.43 -1.73 15.73
C ASP A 248 6.09 -0.30 15.28
N ALA A 249 4.92 0.21 15.66
CA ALA A 249 4.50 1.56 15.32
C ALA A 249 5.41 2.60 15.97
N ILE A 250 5.64 2.50 17.28
CA ILE A 250 6.43 3.44 18.08
C ILE A 250 7.89 3.44 17.60
N ASN A 251 8.53 2.27 17.51
CA ASN A 251 9.96 2.17 17.19
C ASN A 251 10.29 2.62 15.76
N ARG A 252 9.32 2.57 14.84
CA ARG A 252 9.48 3.02 13.45
C ARG A 252 9.03 4.47 13.24
N LEU A 253 8.32 5.05 14.21
CA LEU A 253 7.75 6.39 14.08
C LEU A 253 8.86 7.45 14.04
N LYS A 254 8.73 8.35 13.06
CA LYS A 254 9.57 9.53 12.90
C LYS A 254 8.68 10.72 12.65
N ILE A 255 8.51 11.56 13.67
CA ILE A 255 7.67 12.75 13.56
C ILE A 255 8.57 13.94 13.23
N ARG A 256 8.17 14.69 12.21
CA ARG A 256 8.81 15.95 11.82
C ARG A 256 8.03 17.08 12.47
N ILE A 257 8.69 17.93 13.23
CA ILE A 257 8.04 19.07 13.88
C ILE A 257 8.53 20.35 13.23
N ILE A 258 7.59 21.20 12.85
CA ILE A 258 7.85 22.59 12.52
C ILE A 258 7.35 23.40 13.71
N THR A 259 8.11 24.39 14.15
CA THR A 259 7.65 25.41 15.09
C THR A 259 8.37 26.71 14.78
N TRP A 260 7.89 27.84 15.28
CA TRP A 260 8.56 29.12 15.09
C TRP A 260 8.32 30.02 16.28
N ASP A 261 9.31 30.86 16.54
CA ASP A 261 9.23 31.88 17.56
C ASP A 261 8.39 33.06 17.04
N GLY A 262 7.19 33.23 17.61
CA GLY A 262 6.27 34.31 17.25
C GLY A 262 6.83 35.70 17.56
N ASP A 263 7.61 35.84 18.63
CA ASP A 263 8.13 37.12 19.10
C ASP A 263 9.27 37.62 18.21
N ASN A 264 10.12 36.70 17.74
CA ASN A 264 11.22 37.02 16.83
C ASN A 264 10.80 37.10 15.36
N CYS A 265 9.58 36.66 15.02
CA CYS A 265 9.07 36.71 13.65
C CYS A 265 8.90 38.15 13.15
N LYS A 266 9.59 38.49 12.05
CA LYS A 266 9.48 39.81 11.39
C LYS A 266 8.25 39.97 10.50
N LYS A 267 7.37 38.96 10.45
CA LYS A 267 6.10 39.00 9.71
C LYS A 267 6.25 39.36 8.23
N CYS A 268 7.39 39.00 7.63
CA CYS A 268 7.72 39.29 6.22
C CYS A 268 6.87 38.50 5.19
N GLN A 269 6.03 37.56 5.66
CA GLN A 269 5.10 36.76 4.86
C GLN A 269 5.72 35.87 3.76
N MET A 270 7.05 35.78 3.65
CA MET A 270 7.72 34.97 2.61
C MET A 270 7.36 33.47 2.68
N CYS A 271 7.08 32.94 3.87
CA CYS A 271 6.72 31.53 4.03
C CYS A 271 5.30 31.17 3.56
N ILE A 272 4.42 32.16 3.34
CA ILE A 272 3.04 31.96 2.91
C ILE A 272 2.97 31.48 1.46
N PRO A 273 3.51 32.22 0.45
CA PRO A 273 3.44 31.80 -0.94
C PRO A 273 4.22 30.52 -1.24
N ASP A 274 5.28 30.25 -0.48
CA ASP A 274 6.11 29.04 -0.65
C ASP A 274 5.47 27.78 -0.05
N CYS A 275 4.39 27.91 0.73
CA CYS A 275 3.71 26.76 1.33
C CYS A 275 2.86 26.02 0.27
N PRO A 276 3.22 24.79 -0.14
CA PRO A 276 2.54 24.10 -1.24
C PRO A 276 1.10 23.71 -0.91
N THR A 277 0.77 23.57 0.38
CA THR A 277 -0.58 23.22 0.84
C THR A 277 -1.39 24.42 1.32
N GLY A 278 -0.83 25.64 1.31
CA GLY A 278 -1.49 26.82 1.84
C GLY A 278 -1.79 26.72 3.35
N ALA A 279 -1.00 25.95 4.10
CA ALA A 279 -1.17 25.74 5.53
C ALA A 279 -0.72 26.94 6.39
N ILE A 280 -0.09 27.96 5.80
CA ILE A 280 0.39 29.13 6.51
C ILE A 280 -0.41 30.34 6.06
N SER A 281 -0.98 31.08 7.00
CA SER A 281 -1.75 32.29 6.75
C SER A 281 -1.29 33.43 7.65
N PHE A 282 -1.69 34.65 7.29
CA PHE A 282 -1.48 35.83 8.11
C PHE A 282 -2.80 36.24 8.74
N ASP A 283 -2.87 36.16 10.06
CA ASP A 283 -3.98 36.66 10.85
C ASP A 283 -3.79 38.17 11.03
N LYS A 284 -4.71 38.94 10.43
CA LYS A 284 -4.69 40.41 10.46
C LYS A 284 -5.12 40.96 11.81
N ASP A 285 -5.96 40.25 12.55
CA ASP A 285 -6.55 40.75 13.78
C ASP A 285 -5.54 40.68 14.92
N ASN A 286 -4.77 39.58 14.95
CA ASN A 286 -3.72 39.36 15.95
C ASN A 286 -2.31 39.75 15.44
N ASP A 287 -2.19 40.18 14.18
CA ASP A 287 -0.92 40.52 13.51
C ASP A 287 0.13 39.40 13.65
N VAL A 288 -0.26 38.15 13.41
CA VAL A 288 0.59 36.96 13.55
C VAL A 288 0.50 36.03 12.35
N ILE A 289 1.60 35.33 12.07
CA ILE A 289 1.61 34.23 11.11
C ILE A 289 1.12 32.96 11.82
N VAL A 290 0.07 32.34 11.28
CA VAL A 290 -0.60 31.17 11.87
C VAL A 290 -0.38 29.95 10.98
N ARG A 291 -0.20 28.78 11.63
CA ARG A 291 -0.19 27.48 10.96
C ARG A 291 -1.52 26.78 11.15
N ASP A 292 -2.10 26.35 10.04
CA ASP A 292 -3.09 25.28 10.05
C ASP A 292 -2.36 23.93 10.17
N LYS A 293 -2.54 23.25 11.31
CA LYS A 293 -1.87 21.98 11.60
C LYS A 293 -2.38 20.85 10.70
N GLU A 294 -3.67 20.85 10.38
CA GLU A 294 -4.31 19.78 9.59
C GLU A 294 -3.86 19.84 8.12
N LYS A 295 -3.62 21.03 7.58
CA LYS A 295 -3.10 21.21 6.21
C LYS A 295 -1.59 21.07 6.09
N CYS A 296 -0.85 21.07 7.20
CA CYS A 296 0.61 21.12 7.18
C CYS A 296 1.23 19.73 6.96
N LEU A 297 1.88 19.53 5.81
CA LEU A 297 2.59 18.28 5.49
C LEU A 297 3.98 18.17 6.16
N ARG A 298 4.37 19.12 7.02
CA ARG A 298 5.67 19.14 7.72
C ARG A 298 6.87 18.96 6.77
N CYS A 299 6.83 19.63 5.60
CA CYS A 299 7.77 19.44 4.48
C CYS A 299 9.10 20.22 4.58
N SER A 300 9.28 21.07 5.60
CA SER A 300 10.46 21.95 5.83
C SER A 300 10.67 23.14 4.88
N ILE A 301 9.77 23.41 3.92
CA ILE A 301 9.96 24.52 2.97
C ILE A 301 9.98 25.88 3.68
N CYS A 302 9.03 26.14 4.58
CA CYS A 302 8.99 27.40 5.33
C CYS A 302 10.26 27.63 6.18
N TYR A 303 10.83 26.55 6.74
CA TYR A 303 12.10 26.60 7.47
C TYR A 303 13.24 27.11 6.57
N GLN A 304 13.33 26.60 5.34
CA GLN A 304 14.37 27.00 4.38
C GLN A 304 14.15 28.40 3.79
N THR A 305 12.89 28.82 3.65
CA THR A 305 12.53 30.14 3.13
C THR A 305 12.81 31.25 4.14
N CYS A 306 12.75 30.98 5.45
CA CYS A 306 12.87 32.02 6.47
C CYS A 306 14.29 32.62 6.53
N PRO A 307 14.50 33.87 6.08
CA PRO A 307 15.84 34.47 6.08
C PRO A 307 16.32 34.84 7.49
N PHE A 308 15.40 34.86 8.47
CA PHE A 308 15.68 35.25 9.86
C PHE A 308 15.93 34.06 10.78
N GLY A 309 15.82 32.82 10.29
CA GLY A 309 16.07 31.60 11.09
C GLY A 309 15.12 31.40 12.28
N VAL A 310 13.95 32.06 12.24
CA VAL A 310 12.93 32.05 13.31
C VAL A 310 12.12 30.75 13.29
N ILE A 311 11.91 30.20 12.10
CA ILE A 311 11.29 28.88 11.94
C ILE A 311 12.34 27.83 12.32
N LYS A 312 11.94 26.84 13.11
CA LYS A 312 12.74 25.70 13.53
C LYS A 312 12.11 24.41 13.03
N TYR A 313 12.97 23.46 12.69
CA TYR A 313 12.57 22.16 12.19
C TYR A 313 13.28 21.05 12.96
N PHE A 314 12.49 20.15 13.54
CA PHE A 314 12.97 19.09 14.41
C PHE A 314 12.56 17.71 13.89
N LEU A 315 13.35 16.72 14.25
CA LEU A 315 13.03 15.32 14.04
C LEU A 315 12.92 14.63 15.40
N ALA A 316 11.74 14.12 15.72
CA ALA A 316 11.48 13.27 16.86
C ALA A 316 11.58 11.79 16.47
N LYS A 317 12.23 11.00 17.31
CA LYS A 317 12.27 9.55 17.26
C LYS A 317 11.83 8.98 18.60
N PHE A 318 11.20 7.83 18.53
CA PHE A 318 10.62 7.14 19.67
C PHE A 318 11.23 5.75 19.75
N ASN A 319 11.44 5.28 20.97
CA ASN A 319 11.88 3.91 21.25
C ASN A 319 11.17 3.39 22.49
N LEU A 320 10.47 2.28 22.37
CA LEU A 320 9.86 1.58 23.50
C LEU A 320 10.94 0.72 24.16
N ASP A 321 11.21 0.97 25.43
CA ASP A 321 12.16 0.20 26.23
C ASP A 321 11.74 0.19 27.72
N THR A 322 12.46 -0.54 28.54
CA THR A 322 12.29 -0.53 30.00
C THR A 322 13.24 0.48 30.65
N ASN A 323 12.74 1.30 31.57
CA ASN A 323 13.57 2.21 32.35
C ASN A 323 14.34 1.47 33.48
N LYS A 324 15.11 2.21 34.27
CA LYS A 324 15.89 1.68 35.41
C LYS A 324 15.02 1.07 36.53
N ASP A 325 13.76 1.44 36.58
CA ASP A 325 12.78 0.98 37.58
C ASP A 325 11.95 -0.20 37.05
N ASN A 326 12.34 -0.80 35.91
CA ASN A 326 11.62 -1.87 35.20
C ASN A 326 10.20 -1.49 34.73
N GLU A 327 9.93 -0.21 34.51
CA GLU A 327 8.68 0.26 33.92
C GLU A 327 8.83 0.42 32.40
N GLU A 328 7.81 0.03 31.64
CA GLU A 328 7.76 0.22 30.19
C GLU A 328 7.53 1.70 29.86
N VAL A 329 8.51 2.31 29.19
CA VAL A 329 8.48 3.73 28.82
C VAL A 329 8.83 3.91 27.35
N ILE A 330 8.28 4.97 26.77
CA ILE A 330 8.66 5.44 25.44
C ILE A 330 9.71 6.51 25.63
N HIS A 331 10.95 6.19 25.26
CA HIS A 331 12.03 7.16 25.18
C HIS A 331 11.85 8.05 23.96
N ILE A 332 11.80 9.34 24.19
CA ILE A 332 11.59 10.36 23.19
C ILE A 332 12.90 11.10 22.98
N SER A 333 13.38 11.14 21.74
CA SER A 333 14.56 11.90 21.37
C SER A 333 14.23 12.87 20.24
N VAL A 334 14.48 14.16 20.50
CA VAL A 334 14.25 15.22 19.52
C VAL A 334 15.55 15.93 19.21
N LYS A 335 15.85 16.05 17.92
CA LYS A 335 17.04 16.75 17.42
C LYS A 335 16.63 17.84 16.44
N ALA A 336 17.27 19.00 16.53
CA ALA A 336 17.20 20.02 15.48
C ALA A 336 17.74 19.47 14.15
N SER A 337 17.02 19.72 13.07
CA SER A 337 17.45 19.32 11.74
C SER A 337 18.53 20.28 11.25
N GLN A 338 19.67 19.73 10.83
CA GLN A 338 20.78 20.47 10.21
C GLN A 338 20.59 20.59 8.69
N LEU A 339 19.34 20.69 8.20
CA LEU A 339 19.08 20.99 6.79
C LEU A 339 19.75 22.33 6.50
N ALA A 340 20.85 22.25 5.74
CA ALA A 340 21.88 23.28 5.60
C ALA A 340 21.34 24.69 5.86
N GLU A 341 21.74 25.28 6.99
CA GLU A 341 21.76 26.73 7.13
C GLU A 341 22.46 27.23 5.88
N ARG A 342 21.72 27.83 4.94
CA ARG A 342 22.34 28.55 3.84
C ARG A 342 23.20 29.59 4.52
N ARG A 343 24.51 29.36 4.50
CA ARG A 343 25.51 30.36 4.89
C ARG A 343 25.09 31.66 4.21
N ALA A 344 24.88 32.67 5.07
CA ALA A 344 24.46 34.01 4.71
C ALA A 344 25.25 34.58 3.52
#